data_AF-W8KN86-F1
#
_entry.id   AF-W8KN86-F1
#
_cell.length_a   1.000
_cell.length_b   1.000
_cell.length_c   1.000
_cell.angle_alpha   90.00
_cell.angle_beta   90.00
_cell.angle_gamma   90.00
#
_symmetry.space_group_name_H-M   'P 1'
#
loop_
_entity.id
_entity.type
_entity.pdbx_description
1 polymer ?
#
loop_
_entity_poly.entity_id
_entity_poly.type
_entity_poly.pdbx_seq_one_letter_code
_entity_poly.pdbx_strand_id
1 'polypeptide(L)'
;MKRLKLFADNRLAFVASNNMPTANTTSLTTIANLYDVLTILFTNAYSDLREQKADLQRVRADDQTLDKYLRFAESYFLQLRKNFKALDEFFSAKNTEPVVKKYRGNHGGHVLFRPIGLEIMTRVIARFTKDMSLARAAKLAAELPDSLDEEPFRWLMWEPNKKIMLNGHKVTIREVLLYMVGKNAKNYTEATLLERYQRETGDDAAELPEKIR
;
A
#
# COMPACT_ATOMS: atom_id res chain seq x y z
N MET A 1 11.62 3.80 -23.91
CA MET A 1 11.30 3.57 -22.48
C MET A 1 9.80 3.67 -22.29
N LYS A 2 9.08 2.53 -22.24
CA LYS A 2 7.62 2.55 -21.99
C LYS A 2 7.40 2.99 -20.54
N ARG A 3 6.63 4.06 -20.34
CA ARG A 3 6.33 4.63 -19.02
C ARG A 3 4.94 4.16 -18.59
N LEU A 4 4.74 3.95 -17.29
CA LEU A 4 3.41 3.76 -16.75
C LEU A 4 2.62 5.07 -16.93
N LYS A 5 1.64 5.09 -17.84
CA LYS A 5 0.90 6.32 -18.18
C LYS A 5 0.24 6.96 -16.95
N LEU A 6 -0.15 6.14 -15.97
CA LEU A 6 -0.73 6.58 -14.70
C LEU A 6 0.21 7.45 -13.85
N PHE A 7 1.54 7.31 -14.00
CA PHE A 7 2.54 8.11 -13.28
C PHE A 7 3.26 9.12 -14.19
N ALA A 8 2.60 9.57 -15.25
CA ALA A 8 3.07 10.70 -16.04
C ALA A 8 3.00 12.03 -15.24
N ASP A 9 3.74 13.02 -15.73
CA ASP A 9 3.78 14.38 -15.18
C ASP A 9 4.23 14.40 -13.71
N ASN A 10 3.50 15.14 -12.88
CA ASN A 10 3.84 15.47 -11.50
C ASN A 10 3.32 14.41 -10.50
N ARG A 11 2.75 13.31 -11.00
CA ARG A 11 2.10 12.26 -10.17
C ARG A 11 3.10 11.42 -9.39
N LEU A 12 4.37 11.46 -9.79
CA LEU A 12 5.49 10.78 -9.14
C LEU A 12 6.55 11.79 -8.74
N ALA A 13 6.98 11.76 -7.49
CA ALA A 13 8.06 12.61 -7.01
C ALA A 13 9.43 11.95 -7.28
N PHE A 14 10.31 12.63 -8.00
CA PHE A 14 11.67 12.15 -8.28
C PHE A 14 12.61 12.41 -7.09
N VAL A 15 12.36 11.71 -5.98
CA VAL A 15 13.14 11.79 -4.74
C VAL A 15 13.67 10.40 -4.39
N ALA A 16 14.96 10.31 -4.09
CA ALA A 16 15.65 9.07 -3.73
C ALA A 16 15.37 8.59 -2.28
N SER A 17 14.25 9.02 -1.70
CA SER A 17 13.80 8.64 -0.36
C SER A 17 12.40 8.04 -0.45
N ASN A 18 12.09 7.08 0.41
CA ASN A 18 10.75 6.50 0.50
C ASN A 18 9.76 7.45 1.15
N ASN A 19 10.24 8.43 1.92
CA ASN A 19 9.39 9.43 2.54
C ASN A 19 9.08 10.56 1.56
N MET A 20 7.79 10.90 1.44
CA MET A 20 7.35 12.02 0.64
C MET A 20 7.66 13.34 1.37
N PRO A 21 8.34 14.32 0.73
CA PRO A 21 8.51 15.65 1.31
C PRO A 21 7.17 16.31 1.65
N THR A 22 7.11 17.01 2.79
CA THR A 22 5.89 17.70 3.25
C THR A 22 5.41 18.76 2.26
N ALA A 23 6.35 19.46 1.61
CA ALA A 23 6.05 20.48 0.60
C ALA A 23 5.54 19.90 -0.73
N ASN A 24 5.76 18.61 -1.01
CA ASN A 24 5.18 18.00 -2.20
C ASN A 24 3.69 17.77 -1.94
N THR A 25 2.84 18.44 -2.70
CA THR A 25 1.37 18.34 -2.60
C THR A 25 0.75 17.82 -3.88
N THR A 26 1.51 17.27 -4.82
CA THR A 26 1.01 16.88 -6.17
C THR A 26 1.22 15.40 -6.47
N SER A 27 2.24 14.77 -5.90
CA SER A 27 2.60 13.40 -6.19
C SER A 27 1.94 12.42 -5.21
N LEU A 28 1.61 11.23 -5.71
CA LEU A 28 1.07 10.14 -4.90
C LEU A 28 2.17 9.48 -4.06
N THR A 29 3.31 9.20 -4.71
CA THR A 29 4.44 8.47 -4.13
C THR A 29 5.76 9.00 -4.70
N THR A 30 6.89 8.60 -4.11
CA THR A 30 8.23 8.86 -4.64
C THR A 30 8.67 7.75 -5.59
N ILE A 31 9.65 8.03 -6.45
CA ILE A 31 10.28 7.03 -7.32
C ILE A 31 10.90 5.88 -6.52
N ALA A 32 11.52 6.18 -5.37
CA ALA A 32 12.10 5.17 -4.49
C ALA A 32 11.00 4.24 -3.91
N ASN A 33 9.90 4.80 -3.40
CA ASN A 33 8.82 3.98 -2.88
C ASN A 33 8.06 3.22 -3.98
N LEU A 34 7.92 3.80 -5.18
CA LEU A 34 7.35 3.09 -6.32
C LEU A 34 8.18 1.85 -6.68
N TYR A 35 9.51 1.97 -6.63
CA TYR A 35 10.41 0.84 -6.84
C TYR A 35 10.20 -0.28 -5.82
N ASP A 36 10.05 0.07 -4.53
CA ASP A 36 9.76 -0.90 -3.47
C ASP A 36 8.39 -1.56 -3.66
N VAL A 37 7.36 -0.78 -3.99
CA VAL A 37 6.00 -1.26 -4.30
C VAL A 37 6.02 -2.25 -5.47
N LEU A 38 6.70 -1.91 -6.56
CA LEU A 38 6.80 -2.80 -7.73
C LEU A 38 7.59 -4.06 -7.40
N THR A 39 8.69 -3.94 -6.64
CA THR A 39 9.46 -5.10 -6.17
C THR A 39 8.57 -6.05 -5.36
N ILE A 40 7.81 -5.52 -4.40
CA ILE A 40 6.87 -6.32 -3.59
C ILE A 40 5.84 -7.01 -4.48
N LEU A 41 5.26 -6.27 -5.43
CA LEU A 41 4.25 -6.80 -6.33
C LEU A 41 4.82 -7.98 -7.14
N PHE A 42 6.00 -7.82 -7.73
CA PHE A 42 6.60 -8.84 -8.59
C PHE A 42 7.11 -10.07 -7.84
N THR A 43 7.58 -9.91 -6.60
CA THR A 43 8.14 -11.05 -5.84
C THR A 43 7.08 -11.80 -5.02
N ASN A 44 6.04 -11.10 -4.56
CA ASN A 44 5.11 -11.63 -3.57
C ASN A 44 3.72 -11.93 -4.14
N ALA A 45 3.30 -11.23 -5.20
CA ALA A 45 2.04 -11.57 -5.84
C ALA A 45 2.18 -12.90 -6.61
N TYR A 46 1.12 -13.69 -6.59
CA TYR A 46 1.04 -14.89 -7.39
C TYR A 46 0.77 -14.49 -8.84
N SER A 47 1.77 -14.70 -9.70
CA SER A 47 1.71 -14.44 -11.13
C SER A 47 2.76 -15.29 -11.84
N ASP A 48 2.64 -15.40 -13.17
CA ASP A 48 3.62 -16.11 -14.01
C ASP A 48 4.95 -15.33 -14.15
N LEU A 49 5.05 -14.14 -13.55
CA LEU A 49 6.21 -13.25 -13.59
C LEU A 49 7.00 -13.28 -12.28
N ARG A 50 6.83 -14.34 -11.49
CA ARG A 50 7.41 -14.40 -10.15
C ARG A 50 8.88 -14.80 -10.21
N GLU A 51 9.74 -13.80 -10.25
CA GLU A 51 11.18 -13.96 -10.07
C GLU A 51 11.64 -13.56 -8.67
N GLN A 52 12.85 -14.00 -8.29
CA GLN A 52 13.44 -13.54 -7.05
C GLN A 52 13.82 -12.06 -7.18
N LYS A 53 13.78 -11.34 -6.05
CA LYS A 53 14.21 -9.93 -6.00
C LYS A 53 15.60 -9.73 -6.60
N ALA A 54 16.54 -10.66 -6.32
CA ALA A 54 17.91 -10.56 -6.80
C ALA A 54 17.99 -10.56 -8.33
N ASP A 55 17.16 -11.35 -9.00
CA ASP A 55 17.18 -11.51 -10.46
C ASP A 55 16.66 -10.24 -11.14
N LEU A 56 15.56 -9.68 -10.62
CA LEU A 56 14.96 -8.40 -11.07
C LEU A 56 15.94 -7.22 -11.00
N GLN A 57 16.92 -7.27 -10.09
CA GLN A 57 17.85 -6.17 -9.84
C GLN A 57 19.18 -6.31 -10.57
N ARG A 58 19.60 -7.55 -10.86
CA ARG A 58 20.95 -7.85 -11.38
C ARG A 58 20.96 -8.13 -12.87
N VAL A 59 19.86 -8.65 -13.42
CA VAL A 59 19.77 -9.06 -14.83
C VAL A 59 18.72 -8.21 -15.53
N ARG A 60 19.15 -7.47 -16.55
CA ARG A 60 18.18 -6.83 -17.44
C ARG A 60 17.52 -7.91 -18.29
N ALA A 61 16.24 -8.15 -18.04
CA ALA A 61 15.43 -9.04 -18.87
C ALA A 61 15.26 -8.49 -20.29
N ASP A 62 14.88 -9.37 -21.22
CA ASP A 62 14.52 -8.96 -22.58
C ASP A 62 13.29 -8.03 -22.62
N ASP A 63 13.11 -7.33 -23.73
CA ASP A 63 12.03 -6.36 -23.87
C ASP A 63 10.63 -7.00 -23.77
N GLN A 64 10.48 -8.27 -24.16
CA GLN A 64 9.20 -9.00 -24.06
C GLN A 64 8.81 -9.25 -22.60
N THR A 65 9.81 -9.58 -21.77
CA THR A 65 9.66 -9.83 -20.34
C THR A 65 9.42 -8.52 -19.60
N LEU A 66 10.18 -7.47 -19.91
CA LEU A 66 9.94 -6.12 -19.39
C LEU A 66 8.51 -5.64 -19.69
N ASP A 67 8.01 -5.92 -20.89
CA ASP A 67 6.63 -5.62 -21.29
C ASP A 67 5.59 -6.36 -20.44
N LYS A 68 5.87 -7.61 -20.04
CA LYS A 68 4.98 -8.36 -19.13
C LYS A 68 4.95 -7.72 -17.74
N TYR A 69 6.10 -7.38 -17.17
CA TYR A 69 6.18 -6.68 -15.88
C TYR A 69 5.48 -5.33 -15.92
N LEU A 70 5.66 -4.56 -16.99
CA LEU A 70 5.00 -3.28 -17.16
C LEU A 70 3.47 -3.43 -17.24
N ARG A 71 2.96 -4.39 -18.03
CA ARG A 71 1.51 -4.67 -18.10
C ARG A 71 0.95 -5.12 -16.76
N PHE A 72 1.72 -5.91 -16.00
CA PHE A 72 1.28 -6.37 -14.69
C PHE A 72 1.22 -5.21 -13.67
N ALA A 73 2.23 -4.35 -13.65
CA ALA A 73 2.21 -3.11 -12.88
C ALA A 73 1.05 -2.19 -13.27
N GLU A 74 0.78 -2.04 -14.57
CA GLU A 74 -0.36 -1.25 -15.06
C GLU A 74 -1.69 -1.82 -14.60
N SER A 75 -1.87 -3.15 -14.74
CA SER A 75 -3.06 -3.83 -14.24
C SER A 75 -3.25 -3.60 -12.74
N TYR A 76 -2.18 -3.69 -11.94
CA TYR A 76 -2.23 -3.42 -10.50
C TYR A 76 -2.75 -2.02 -10.17
N PHE A 77 -2.14 -0.97 -10.73
CA PHE A 77 -2.58 0.40 -10.46
C PHE A 77 -3.96 0.71 -11.05
N LEU A 78 -4.36 0.08 -12.16
CA LEU A 78 -5.72 0.16 -12.67
C LEU A 78 -6.74 -0.51 -11.74
N GLN A 79 -6.41 -1.65 -11.13
CA GLN A 79 -7.28 -2.26 -10.12
C GLN A 79 -7.36 -1.41 -8.86
N LEU A 80 -6.26 -0.80 -8.41
CA LEU A 80 -6.32 0.16 -7.30
C LEU A 80 -7.22 1.35 -7.64
N ARG A 81 -7.02 1.98 -8.81
CA ARG A 81 -7.87 3.06 -9.29
C ARG A 81 -9.34 2.66 -9.30
N LYS A 82 -9.66 1.48 -9.83
CA LYS A 82 -11.04 1.00 -9.96
C LYS A 82 -11.75 0.81 -8.62
N ASN A 83 -11.04 0.36 -7.59
CA ASN A 83 -11.66 -0.03 -6.32
C ASN A 83 -11.55 1.05 -5.23
N PHE A 84 -10.55 1.94 -5.29
CA PHE A 84 -10.37 3.02 -4.32
C PHE A 84 -10.78 4.37 -4.91
N LYS A 85 -11.90 4.92 -4.45
CA LYS A 85 -12.46 6.20 -4.94
C LYS A 85 -11.43 7.35 -4.89
N ALA A 86 -10.62 7.41 -3.84
CA ALA A 86 -9.61 8.45 -3.71
C ALA A 86 -8.52 8.37 -4.78
N LEU A 87 -8.11 7.15 -5.17
CA LEU A 87 -7.17 6.96 -6.27
C LEU A 87 -7.79 7.23 -7.63
N ASP A 88 -9.07 6.91 -7.84
CA ASP A 88 -9.77 7.31 -9.07
C ASP A 88 -9.83 8.83 -9.22
N GLU A 89 -10.16 9.54 -8.13
CA GLU A 89 -10.15 11.00 -8.11
C GLU A 89 -8.76 11.55 -8.46
N PHE A 90 -7.69 10.96 -7.92
CA PHE A 90 -6.32 11.37 -8.21
C PHE A 90 -5.91 11.12 -9.66
N PHE A 91 -6.15 9.92 -10.20
CA PHE A 91 -5.74 9.58 -11.56
C PHE A 91 -6.62 10.23 -12.63
N SER A 92 -7.85 10.65 -12.28
CA SER A 92 -8.74 11.40 -13.16
C SER A 92 -8.46 12.91 -13.16
N ALA A 93 -7.76 13.42 -12.14
CA ALA A 93 -7.50 14.85 -12.00
C ALA A 93 -6.49 15.37 -13.04
N LYS A 94 -6.82 16.52 -13.63
CA LYS A 94 -5.88 17.32 -14.43
C LYS A 94 -4.84 18.01 -13.54
N ASN A 95 -5.29 18.59 -12.43
CA ASN A 95 -4.44 19.10 -11.35
C ASN A 95 -4.60 18.22 -10.12
N THR A 96 -3.54 17.52 -9.73
CA THR A 96 -3.58 16.58 -8.60
C THR A 96 -3.45 17.25 -7.24
N GLU A 97 -3.04 18.52 -7.17
CA GLU A 97 -2.76 19.19 -5.89
C GLU A 97 -3.96 19.22 -4.92
N PRO A 98 -5.17 19.63 -5.34
CA PRO A 98 -6.33 19.65 -4.45
C PRO A 98 -6.68 18.25 -3.92
N VAL A 99 -6.55 17.24 -4.78
CA VAL A 99 -6.85 15.84 -4.43
C VAL A 99 -5.85 15.30 -3.41
N VAL A 100 -4.55 15.56 -3.62
CA VAL A 100 -3.52 15.16 -2.67
C VAL A 100 -3.69 15.90 -1.34
N LYS A 101 -3.96 17.21 -1.32
CA LYS A 101 -4.21 17.94 -0.06
C LYS A 101 -5.44 17.42 0.70
N LYS A 102 -6.46 16.97 -0.03
CA LYS A 102 -7.66 16.34 0.53
C LYS A 102 -7.35 15.02 1.22
N TYR A 103 -6.53 14.16 0.63
CA TYR A 103 -6.23 12.82 1.15
C TYR A 103 -4.90 12.70 1.90
N ARG A 104 -4.08 13.76 1.91
CA ARG A 104 -2.80 13.84 2.61
C ARG A 104 -2.56 15.21 3.24
N GLY A 105 -2.46 15.24 4.55
CA GLY A 105 -2.02 16.40 5.30
C GLY A 105 -1.74 16.08 6.77
N ASN A 106 -1.67 17.14 7.57
CA ASN A 106 -1.61 17.06 9.04
C ASN A 106 -2.95 16.64 9.68
N HIS A 107 -4.00 16.51 8.88
CA HIS A 107 -5.31 16.00 9.27
C HIS A 107 -5.40 14.47 9.15
N GLY A 108 -4.30 13.79 8.82
CA GLY A 108 -4.31 12.36 8.49
C GLY A 108 -4.68 12.17 7.03
N GLY A 109 -5.79 11.50 6.78
CA GLY A 109 -6.31 11.19 5.45
C GLY A 109 -6.09 9.75 5.03
N HIS A 110 -5.96 9.50 3.74
CA HIS A 110 -6.03 8.14 3.19
C HIS A 110 -4.66 7.45 3.19
N VAL A 111 -4.65 6.19 3.64
CA VAL A 111 -3.47 5.33 3.75
C VAL A 111 -2.70 5.21 2.43
N LEU A 112 -3.38 5.04 1.29
CA LEU A 112 -2.73 4.89 -0.03
C LEU A 112 -2.04 6.16 -0.53
N PHE A 113 -2.35 7.32 0.07
CA PHE A 113 -1.66 8.59 -0.21
C PHE A 113 -0.41 8.77 0.66
N ARG A 114 -0.06 7.78 1.50
CA ARG A 114 1.23 7.70 2.18
C ARG A 114 2.09 6.63 1.53
N PRO A 115 3.38 6.88 1.23
CA PRO A 115 4.28 5.87 0.68
C PRO A 115 4.28 4.55 1.46
N ILE A 116 4.38 4.62 2.79
CA ILE A 116 4.31 3.47 3.70
C ILE A 116 2.96 2.73 3.64
N GLY A 117 1.85 3.46 3.52
CA GLY A 117 0.53 2.86 3.41
C GLY A 117 0.34 2.14 2.09
N LEU A 118 0.79 2.74 0.98
CA LEU A 118 0.82 2.09 -0.34
C LEU A 118 1.68 0.81 -0.31
N GLU A 119 2.84 0.84 0.36
CA GLU A 119 3.70 -0.34 0.54
C GLU A 119 2.96 -1.47 1.28
N ILE A 120 2.35 -1.17 2.44
CA ILE A 120 1.63 -2.16 3.25
C ILE A 120 0.44 -2.75 2.49
N MET A 121 -0.38 -1.90 1.86
CA MET A 121 -1.53 -2.36 1.08
C MET A 121 -1.10 -3.22 -0.12
N THR A 122 0.03 -2.89 -0.75
CA THR A 122 0.61 -3.75 -1.80
C THR A 122 0.96 -5.13 -1.27
N ARG A 123 1.55 -5.23 -0.06
CA ARG A 123 1.86 -6.53 0.56
C ARG A 123 0.59 -7.33 0.88
N VAL A 124 -0.45 -6.67 1.37
CA VAL A 124 -1.76 -7.28 1.66
C VAL A 124 -2.41 -7.81 0.37
N ILE A 125 -2.50 -6.99 -0.67
CA ILE A 125 -3.06 -7.38 -1.97
C ILE A 125 -2.25 -8.54 -2.58
N ALA A 126 -0.91 -8.43 -2.59
CA ALA A 126 -0.04 -9.50 -3.07
C ALA A 126 -0.26 -10.81 -2.31
N ARG A 127 -0.48 -10.77 -0.98
CA ARG A 127 -0.82 -11.95 -0.20
C ARG A 127 -2.14 -12.58 -0.66
N PHE A 128 -3.17 -11.77 -0.92
CA PHE A 128 -4.47 -12.26 -1.39
C PHE A 128 -4.38 -12.95 -2.74
N THR A 129 -3.51 -12.49 -3.64
CA THR A 129 -3.38 -13.10 -4.97
C THR A 129 -3.00 -14.59 -4.96
N LYS A 130 -2.50 -15.13 -3.85
CA LYS A 130 -2.23 -16.57 -3.70
C LYS A 130 -3.48 -17.43 -3.79
N ASP A 131 -4.64 -16.86 -3.46
CA ASP A 131 -5.92 -17.58 -3.41
C ASP A 131 -6.95 -17.03 -4.41
N MET A 132 -6.66 -15.90 -5.05
CA MET A 132 -7.61 -15.22 -5.97
C MET A 132 -6.90 -14.37 -7.02
N SER A 133 -7.64 -13.91 -8.04
CA SER A 133 -7.07 -13.01 -9.04
C SER A 133 -6.70 -11.64 -8.47
N LEU A 134 -5.79 -10.92 -9.14
CA LEU A 134 -5.41 -9.56 -8.75
C LEU A 134 -6.61 -8.61 -8.63
N ALA A 135 -7.59 -8.74 -9.53
CA ALA A 135 -8.81 -7.93 -9.49
C ALA A 135 -9.65 -8.22 -8.24
N ARG A 136 -9.82 -9.49 -7.84
CA ARG A 136 -10.52 -9.87 -6.61
C ARG A 136 -9.74 -9.45 -5.37
N ALA A 137 -8.41 -9.60 -5.40
CA ALA A 137 -7.53 -9.19 -4.32
C ALA A 137 -7.60 -7.67 -4.05
N ALA A 138 -7.56 -6.85 -5.10
CA ALA A 138 -7.69 -5.40 -4.97
C ALA A 138 -9.09 -4.99 -4.50
N LYS A 139 -10.15 -5.69 -4.93
CA LYS A 139 -11.52 -5.45 -4.47
C LYS A 139 -11.66 -5.76 -2.98
N LEU A 140 -11.22 -6.93 -2.53
CA LEU A 140 -11.25 -7.31 -1.10
C LEU A 140 -10.42 -6.32 -0.25
N ALA A 141 -9.26 -5.89 -0.75
CA ALA A 141 -8.45 -4.91 -0.04
C ALA A 141 -9.10 -3.53 0.07
N ALA A 142 -10.07 -3.20 -0.80
CA ALA A 142 -10.83 -1.95 -0.72
C ALA A 142 -12.00 -2.02 0.28
N GLU A 143 -12.29 -3.20 0.84
CA GLU A 143 -13.25 -3.38 1.92
C GLU A 143 -12.59 -3.21 3.31
N LEU A 144 -11.24 -3.17 3.35
CA LEU A 144 -10.47 -2.85 4.55
C LEU A 144 -10.55 -1.34 4.84
N PRO A 145 -10.34 -0.92 6.11
CA PRO A 145 -10.18 0.49 6.45
C PRO A 145 -9.09 1.14 5.59
N ASP A 146 -9.33 2.39 5.21
CA ASP A 146 -8.42 3.13 4.32
C ASP A 146 -8.07 4.54 4.81
N SER A 147 -8.65 4.93 5.95
CA SER A 147 -8.36 6.16 6.68
C SER A 147 -7.27 5.94 7.74
N LEU A 148 -6.36 6.90 7.88
CA LEU A 148 -5.32 6.90 8.91
C LEU A 148 -5.88 7.07 10.33
N ASP A 149 -7.09 7.62 10.46
CA ASP A 149 -7.76 7.81 11.75
C ASP A 149 -8.62 6.61 12.16
N GLU A 150 -8.64 5.54 11.37
CA GLU A 150 -9.33 4.28 11.66
C GLU A 150 -8.34 3.20 12.10
N GLU A 151 -8.84 2.19 12.80
CA GLU A 151 -8.05 1.00 13.10
C GLU A 151 -7.77 0.19 11.83
N PRO A 152 -6.60 -0.45 11.71
CA PRO A 152 -5.50 -0.50 12.68
C PRO A 152 -4.48 0.63 12.50
N PHE A 153 -4.74 1.65 11.66
CA PHE A 153 -3.75 2.67 11.32
C PHE A 153 -3.57 3.71 12.42
N ARG A 154 -4.65 4.07 13.11
CA ARG A 154 -4.59 4.95 14.28
C ARG A 154 -3.68 4.32 15.33
N TRP A 155 -2.78 5.12 15.90
CA TRP A 155 -1.73 4.74 16.86
C TRP A 155 -0.60 3.83 16.35
N LEU A 156 -0.80 3.04 15.29
CA LEU A 156 0.28 2.22 14.71
C LEU A 156 1.01 2.89 13.53
N MET A 157 0.28 3.66 12.73
CA MET A 157 0.78 4.39 11.56
C MET A 157 0.58 5.90 11.69
N TRP A 158 -0.45 6.32 12.41
CA TRP A 158 -0.81 7.71 12.57
C TRP A 158 -0.99 8.05 14.04
N GLU A 159 -0.23 9.03 14.52
CA GLU A 159 -0.35 9.57 15.87
C GLU A 159 -1.22 10.84 15.80
N PRO A 160 -2.53 10.76 16.11
CA PRO A 160 -3.47 11.84 15.88
C PRO A 160 -3.20 13.08 16.75
N ASN A 161 -2.66 12.90 17.96
CA ASN A 161 -2.41 14.03 18.87
C ASN A 161 -1.25 14.89 18.37
N LYS A 162 -0.17 14.25 17.90
CA LYS A 162 1.01 14.94 17.36
C LYS A 162 0.89 15.24 15.87
N LYS A 163 -0.10 14.65 15.18
CA LYS A 163 -0.33 14.76 13.74
C LYS A 163 0.88 14.30 12.91
N ILE A 164 1.47 13.17 13.31
CA ILE A 164 2.67 12.61 12.68
C ILE A 164 2.46 11.16 12.24
N MET A 165 3.24 10.76 11.23
CA MET A 165 3.32 9.37 10.79
C MET A 165 4.29 8.57 11.68
N LEU A 166 3.91 7.34 12.00
CA LEU A 166 4.74 6.34 12.67
C LEU A 166 5.13 5.26 11.65
N ASN A 167 6.41 4.90 11.63
CA ASN A 167 6.95 3.93 10.66
C ASN A 167 7.33 2.57 11.29
N GLY A 168 7.17 2.41 12.60
CA GLY A 168 7.67 1.25 13.36
C GLY A 168 6.82 -0.02 13.26
N HIS A 169 5.53 0.11 12.98
CA HIS A 169 4.55 -0.97 13.23
C HIS A 169 4.01 -1.64 11.95
N LYS A 170 4.75 -1.55 10.84
CA LYS A 170 4.32 -2.05 9.52
C LYS A 170 3.89 -3.52 9.52
N VAL A 171 4.60 -4.35 10.29
CA VAL A 171 4.31 -5.79 10.38
C VAL A 171 2.96 -5.99 11.05
N THR A 172 2.75 -5.39 12.22
CA THR A 172 1.49 -5.50 12.97
C THR A 172 0.31 -5.03 12.16
N ILE A 173 0.40 -3.85 11.53
CA ILE A 173 -0.65 -3.32 10.67
C ILE A 173 -0.99 -4.33 9.56
N ARG A 174 0.02 -4.87 8.86
CA ARG A 174 -0.21 -5.86 7.81
C ARG A 174 -0.91 -7.10 8.35
N GLU A 175 -0.45 -7.64 9.48
CA GLU A 175 -1.04 -8.86 10.06
C GLU A 175 -2.47 -8.64 10.56
N VAL A 176 -2.77 -7.46 11.14
CA VAL A 176 -4.14 -7.10 11.52
C VAL A 176 -5.04 -6.96 10.31
N LEU A 177 -4.60 -6.29 9.24
CA LEU A 177 -5.37 -6.21 7.98
C LEU A 177 -5.64 -7.60 7.37
N LEU A 178 -4.67 -8.51 7.44
CA LEU A 178 -4.87 -9.90 7.01
C LEU A 178 -5.84 -10.65 7.94
N TYR A 179 -5.81 -10.37 9.24
CA TYR A 179 -6.74 -10.94 10.21
C TYR A 179 -8.18 -10.50 9.97
N MET A 180 -8.38 -9.22 9.65
CA MET A 180 -9.71 -8.67 9.38
C MET A 180 -10.42 -9.40 8.22
N VAL A 181 -9.70 -9.97 7.26
CA VAL A 181 -10.28 -10.77 6.16
C VAL A 181 -10.23 -12.28 6.40
N GLY A 182 -9.94 -12.71 7.63
CA GLY A 182 -9.81 -14.13 7.99
C GLY A 182 -8.61 -14.85 7.36
N LYS A 183 -7.56 -14.11 6.93
CA LYS A 183 -6.36 -14.66 6.29
C LYS A 183 -5.10 -14.55 7.17
N ASN A 184 -5.23 -14.82 8.47
CA ASN A 184 -4.14 -14.81 9.44
C ASN A 184 -2.86 -15.44 8.85
N ALA A 185 -1.72 -14.78 9.01
CA ALA A 185 -0.46 -15.45 8.70
C ALA A 185 -0.30 -16.65 9.62
N LYS A 186 0.22 -17.75 9.06
CA LYS A 186 0.50 -18.99 9.80
C LYS A 186 1.38 -18.78 11.04
N ASN A 187 2.07 -17.65 11.12
CA ASN A 187 3.06 -17.34 12.14
C ASN A 187 2.48 -16.63 13.38
N TYR A 188 1.22 -16.19 13.34
CA TYR A 188 0.58 -15.53 14.48
C TYR A 188 -0.74 -16.21 14.81
N THR A 189 -0.86 -16.66 16.06
CA THR A 189 -2.17 -16.94 16.65
C THR A 189 -2.89 -15.61 16.90
N GLU A 190 -4.22 -15.63 17.01
CA GLU A 190 -4.99 -14.40 17.32
C GLU A 190 -4.56 -13.81 18.67
N ALA A 191 -4.26 -14.64 19.68
CA ALA A 191 -3.75 -14.19 20.97
C ALA A 191 -2.39 -13.48 20.86
N THR A 192 -1.45 -14.03 20.08
CA THR A 192 -0.15 -13.39 19.85
C THR A 192 -0.28 -12.09 19.06
N LEU A 193 -1.21 -12.03 18.11
CA LEU A 193 -1.48 -10.82 17.35
C LEU A 193 -2.11 -9.74 18.23
N LEU A 194 -3.03 -10.11 19.12
CA LEU A 194 -3.65 -9.20 20.09
C LEU A 194 -2.62 -8.62 21.06
N GLU A 195 -1.78 -9.46 21.69
CA GLU A 195 -0.71 -8.99 22.60
C GLU A 195 0.22 -8.00 21.89
N ARG A 196 0.57 -8.31 20.64
CA ARG A 196 1.40 -7.43 19.81
C ARG A 196 0.69 -6.13 19.47
N TYR A 197 -0.60 -6.18 19.13
CA TYR A 197 -1.43 -5.02 18.81
C TYR A 197 -1.51 -4.07 20.01
N GLN A 198 -1.93 -4.56 21.17
CA GLN A 198 -2.01 -3.82 22.43
C GLN A 198 -0.70 -3.14 22.81
N ARG A 199 0.41 -3.89 22.78
CA ARG A 199 1.74 -3.36 23.08
C ARG A 199 2.16 -2.23 22.13
N GLU A 200 1.84 -2.36 20.85
CA GLU A 200 2.28 -1.40 19.83
C GLU A 200 1.35 -0.20 19.70
N THR A 201 0.06 -0.33 20.03
CA THR A 201 -0.86 0.81 20.19
C THR A 201 -0.64 1.55 21.51
N GLY A 202 -0.05 0.87 22.52
CA GLY A 202 0.09 1.39 23.87
C GLY A 202 -1.22 1.36 24.67
N ASP A 203 -2.14 0.46 24.29
CA ASP A 203 -3.45 0.29 24.91
C ASP A 203 -3.67 -1.19 25.26
N ASP A 204 -3.47 -1.53 26.54
CA ASP A 204 -3.62 -2.89 27.06
C ASP A 204 -5.09 -3.39 27.05
N ALA A 205 -6.05 -2.48 26.88
CA ALA A 205 -7.47 -2.81 26.78
C ALA A 205 -7.96 -2.90 25.33
N ALA A 206 -7.11 -2.59 24.34
CA ALA A 206 -7.50 -2.66 22.94
C ALA A 206 -7.85 -4.10 22.53
N GLU A 207 -8.87 -4.23 21.68
CA GLU A 207 -9.25 -5.48 21.03
C GLU A 207 -8.77 -5.49 19.57
N LEU A 208 -8.67 -6.67 18.95
CA LEU A 208 -8.39 -6.73 17.52
C LEU A 208 -9.60 -6.18 16.74
N PRO A 209 -9.39 -5.37 15.68
CA PRO A 209 -10.48 -4.82 14.87
C PRO A 209 -11.40 -5.90 14.30
N GLU A 210 -12.69 -5.60 14.14
CA GLU A 210 -13.65 -6.59 13.63
C GLU A 210 -13.27 -7.17 12.25
N LYS A 211 -13.62 -8.45 12.05
CA LYS A 211 -13.46 -9.09 10.73
C LYS A 211 -14.52 -8.57 9.76
N ILE A 212 -14.10 -8.24 8.55
CA ILE A 212 -15.00 -7.86 7.46
C ILE A 212 -15.68 -9.13 6.92
N ARG A 213 -17.00 -9.11 6.80
CA ARG A 213 -17.85 -10.26 6.42
C ARG A 213 -17.85 -10.51 4.92
#